data_AF-A0A1F4BKH8-F1
#
_entry.id   AF-A0A1F4BKH8-F1
#
_cell.length_a   1.000
_cell.length_b   1.000
_cell.length_c   1.000
_cell.angle_alpha   90.00
_cell.angle_beta   90.00
_cell.angle_gamma   90.00
#
_symmetry.space_group_name_H-M   'P 1'
#
loop_
_entity.id
_entity.type
_entity.pdbx_description
1 polymer ?
#
loop_
_entity_poly.entity_id
_entity_poly.type
_entity_poly.pdbx_seq_one_letter_code
_entity_poly.pdbx_strand_id
1 'polypeptide(L)' 'MQDTTPEFRKLVEEGYASMEPEERVRICTEMFDTAFALAEASMPEGLDPVERRFRLCERFYGELAARALPRR' A
#
# COMPACT_ATOMS: atom_id res chain seq x y z
N MET A 1 -1.88 4.55 11.24
CA MET A 1 -2.01 3.94 12.57
C MET A 1 -2.49 4.98 13.59
N GLN A 2 -3.77 5.37 13.50
CA GLN A 2 -4.38 6.20 14.55
C GLN A 2 -5.02 5.32 15.64
N ASP A 3 -5.32 4.06 15.30
CA ASP A 3 -5.84 3.04 16.20
C ASP A 3 -4.70 2.23 16.85
N THR A 4 -3.76 2.91 17.50
CA THR A 4 -2.59 2.28 18.12
C THR A 4 -2.10 3.16 19.25
N THR A 5 -1.72 2.55 20.38
CA THR A 5 -1.30 3.32 21.55
C THR A 5 0.03 4.04 21.29
N PRO A 6 0.32 5.15 22.01
CA PRO A 6 1.58 5.85 21.88
C PRO A 6 2.81 4.97 22.12
N GLU A 7 2.71 4.02 23.05
CA GLU A 7 3.80 3.09 23.41
C GLU A 7 4.12 2.16 22.23
N PHE A 8 3.09 1.64 21.56
CA PHE A 8 3.28 0.76 20.41
C PHE A 8 3.84 1.54 19.22
N ARG A 9 3.39 2.78 19.01
CA ARG A 9 3.97 3.66 17.97
C ARG A 9 5.46 3.85 18.20
N LYS A 10 5.85 4.17 19.44
CA LYS A 10 7.27 4.33 19.81
C LYS A 10 8.07 3.04 19.57
N LEU A 11 7.54 1.89 19.97
CA LEU A 11 8.18 0.59 19.74
C LEU A 11 8.45 0.34 18.24
N VAL A 12 7.47 0.63 17.39
CA VAL A 12 7.59 0.46 15.93
C VAL A 12 8.61 1.44 15.35
N GLU A 13 8.57 2.70 15.77
CA GLU A 13 9.53 3.73 15.34
C GLU A 13 10.97 3.36 15.71
N GLU A 14 11.19 2.92 16.95
CA GLU A 14 12.51 2.47 17.44
C GLU A 14 12.98 1.22 16.68
N GLY A 15 12.07 0.29 16.39
CA GLY A 15 12.36 -0.90 15.59
C GLY A 15 12.81 -0.56 14.16
N TYR A 16 12.14 0.38 13.50
CA TYR A 16 12.60 0.82 12.17
C TYR A 16 13.90 1.62 12.23
N ALA A 17 14.12 2.41 13.29
CA ALA A 17 15.33 3.20 13.44
C ALA A 17 16.59 2.35 13.65
N SER A 18 16.46 1.16 14.24
CA SER A 18 17.57 0.23 14.46
C SER A 18 17.91 -0.67 13.26
N MET A 19 17.06 -0.69 12.22
CA MET A 19 17.28 -1.47 11.00
C MET A 19 18.29 -0.81 10.07
N GLU A 20 19.00 -1.62 9.31
CA GLU A 20 19.81 -1.12 8.20
C GLU A 20 18.92 -0.56 7.08
N PRO A 21 19.39 0.44 6.30
CA PRO A 21 18.59 1.05 5.24
C PRO A 21 18.03 0.04 4.23
N GLU A 22 18.80 -0.99 3.88
CA GLU A 22 18.40 -2.05 2.97
C GLU A 22 17.26 -2.92 3.53
N GLU A 23 17.29 -3.20 4.83
CA GLU A 23 16.25 -3.98 5.50
C GLU A 23 14.93 -3.24 5.51
N ARG A 24 14.97 -1.91 5.76
CA ARG A 24 13.78 -1.06 5.69
C ARG A 24 13.15 -1.09 4.30
N VAL A 25 13.97 -0.99 3.25
CA VAL A 25 13.48 -1.05 1.87
C VAL A 25 12.83 -2.40 1.60
N ARG A 26 13.49 -3.50 1.97
CA ARG A 26 12.98 -4.86 1.76
C ARG A 26 11.63 -5.07 2.46
N ILE A 27 11.52 -4.70 3.74
CA ILE A 27 10.27 -4.84 4.50
C ILE A 27 9.16 -4.02 3.84
N CYS A 28 9.44 -2.77 3.46
CA CYS A 28 8.47 -1.93 2.78
C CYS A 28 7.98 -2.56 1.46
N THR A 29 8.89 -3.13 0.65
CA THR A 29 8.51 -3.79 -0.61
C THR A 29 7.69 -5.05 -0.39
N GLU A 30 8.09 -5.91 0.55
CA GLU A 30 7.36 -7.15 0.85
C GLU A 30 5.96 -6.87 1.41
N MET A 31 5.83 -5.85 2.27
CA MET A 31 4.54 -5.39 2.78
C MET A 31 3.66 -4.84 1.65
N PHE A 32 4.23 -4.05 0.73
CA PHE A 32 3.49 -3.54 -0.41
C PHE A 32 3.00 -4.67 -1.32
N ASP A 33 3.86 -5.62 -1.68
CA ASP A 33 3.51 -6.74 -2.55
C ASP A 33 2.38 -7.57 -1.94
N THR A 34 2.45 -7.83 -0.63
CA THR A 34 1.40 -8.54 0.10
C THR A 34 0.09 -7.76 0.09
N ALA A 35 0.12 -6.46 0.39
CA ALA A 35 -1.06 -5.61 0.38
C ALA A 35 -1.67 -5.48 -1.02
N PHE A 36 -0.82 -5.40 -2.06
CA PHE A 36 -1.23 -5.34 -3.46
C PHE A 36 -1.94 -6.62 -3.88
N ALA A 37 -1.38 -7.79 -3.56
CA ALA A 37 -2.00 -9.09 -3.86
C ALA A 37 -3.39 -9.22 -3.19
N LEU A 38 -3.52 -8.80 -1.93
CA LEU A 38 -4.80 -8.81 -1.21
C LEU A 38 -5.81 -7.84 -1.85
N ALA A 39 -5.37 -6.63 -2.20
CA ALA A 39 -6.22 -5.65 -2.87
C ALA A 39 -6.71 -6.17 -4.22
N GLU A 40 -5.82 -6.77 -5.01
CA GLU A 40 -6.15 -7.34 -6.31
C GLU A 40 -7.10 -8.53 -6.21
N ALA A 41 -6.88 -9.44 -5.26
CA ALA A 41 -7.76 -10.59 -5.03
C ALA A 41 -9.18 -10.18 -4.61
N SER A 42 -9.34 -9.00 -4.00
CA SER A 42 -10.64 -8.46 -3.62
C SER A 42 -11.44 -7.81 -4.76
N MET A 43 -10.85 -7.68 -5.96
CA MET A 43 -11.49 -6.99 -7.09
C MET A 43 -12.53 -7.87 -7.78
N PRO A 44 -13.62 -7.27 -8.31
CA PRO A 44 -14.56 -7.97 -9.17
C PRO A 44 -13.87 -8.65 -10.36
N GLU A 45 -14.36 -9.84 -10.72
CA GLU A 45 -13.97 -10.52 -11.95
C GLU A 45 -14.51 -9.77 -13.18
N GLY A 46 -13.86 -9.96 -14.33
CA GLY A 46 -14.31 -9.40 -15.62
C GLY A 46 -14.05 -7.90 -15.81
N LEU A 47 -13.35 -7.24 -14.89
CA LEU A 47 -12.89 -5.86 -15.10
C LEU A 47 -11.91 -5.78 -16.28
N ASP A 48 -12.03 -4.73 -17.08
CA ASP A 48 -11.02 -4.42 -18.07
C ASP A 48 -9.69 -4.06 -17.37
N PRO A 49 -8.53 -4.27 -18.03
CA PRO A 49 -7.23 -4.03 -17.41
C PRO A 49 -6.99 -2.57 -16.96
N VAL A 50 -7.56 -1.59 -17.66
CA VAL A 50 -7.40 -0.16 -17.36
C VAL A 50 -8.20 0.20 -16.11
N GLU A 51 -9.46 -0.23 -16.04
CA GLU A 51 -10.30 -0.03 -14.87
C GLU A 51 -9.78 -0.80 -13.66
N ARG A 52 -9.26 -2.02 -13.86
CA ARG A 52 -8.60 -2.79 -12.79
C ARG A 52 -7.43 -2.02 -12.20
N ARG A 53 -6.57 -1.46 -13.05
CA ARG A 53 -5.41 -0.66 -12.63
C ARG A 53 -5.84 0.65 -11.96
N PHE A 54 -6.89 1.30 -12.48
CA PHE A 54 -7.45 2.50 -11.87
C PHE A 54 -7.95 2.21 -10.45
N ARG A 55 -8.79 1.20 -10.27
CA ARG A 55 -9.36 0.84 -8.95
C ARG A 55 -8.30 0.44 -7.93
N LEU A 56 -7.26 -0.28 -8.37
CA LEU A 56 -6.12 -0.58 -7.51
C LEU A 56 -5.40 0.70 -7.08
N CYS A 57 -5.12 1.60 -8.01
CA CYS A 57 -4.48 2.88 -7.70
C CYS A 57 -5.35 3.74 -6.78
N GLU A 58 -6.66 3.81 -7.04
CA GLU A 58 -7.63 4.55 -6.24
C GLU A 58 -7.69 4.00 -4.80
N ARG A 59 -7.64 2.68 -4.62
CA ARG A 59 -7.63 2.06 -3.30
C ARG A 59 -6.42 2.48 -2.45
N PHE A 60 -5.24 2.60 -3.05
CA PHE A 60 -4.01 2.95 -2.32
C PHE A 60 -3.78 4.46 -2.19
N TYR A 61 -4.20 5.23 -3.20
CA TYR A 61 -3.79 6.63 -3.34
C TYR A 61 -4.95 7.63 -3.51
N GLY A 62 -6.20 7.15 -3.48
CA GLY A 62 -7.41 7.98 -3.56
C GLY A 62 -7.44 8.84 -4.81
N GLU A 63 -7.65 10.14 -4.63
CA GLU A 63 -7.79 11.14 -5.72
C GLU A 63 -6.56 11.20 -6.65
N LEU A 64 -5.37 10.75 -6.19
CA LEU A 64 -4.19 10.70 -7.03
C LEU A 64 -4.38 9.76 -8.23
N ALA A 65 -5.23 8.73 -8.10
CA ALA A 65 -5.49 7.79 -9.18
C ALA A 65 -6.05 8.47 -10.43
N ALA A 66 -6.97 9.43 -10.28
CA ALA A 66 -7.52 10.19 -11.41
C ALA A 66 -6.46 11.03 -12.14
N ARG A 67 -5.44 11.50 -11.42
CA ARG A 67 -4.33 12.27 -11.98
C ARG A 67 -3.28 11.39 -12.65
N ALA A 68 -2.98 10.24 -12.04
CA ALA A 68 -1.94 9.31 -12.51
C ALA A 68 -2.44 8.39 -13.64
N LEU A 69 -3.72 8.05 -13.62
CA LEU A 69 -4.39 7.14 -14.55
C LEU A 69 -5.71 7.78 -15.03
N PRO A 70 -5.65 8.84 -15.85
CA PRO A 70 -6.86 9.47 -16.35
C PRO A 70 -7.69 8.45 -17.15
N ARG A 71 -8.95 8.24 -16.71
CA ARG A 71 -9.94 7.46 -17.46
C ARG A 71 -10.17 8.15 -18.80
N ARG A 72 -9.97 7.41 -19.90
CA ARG A 72 -10.20 7.92 -21.26
C ARG A 72 -11.67 8.15 -21.54
#